data_AF-L5LNT0-F1
#
_entry.id   AF-L5LNT0-F1
#
_cell.length_a   1.000
_cell.length_b   1.000
_cell.length_c   1.000
_cell.angle_alpha   90.00
_cell.angle_beta   90.00
_cell.angle_gamma   90.00
#
_symmetry.space_group_name_H-M   'P 1'
#
loop_
_entity.id
_entity.type
_entity.pdbx_description
1 polymer ?
#
loop_
_entity_poly.entity_id
_entity_poly.type
_entity_poly.pdbx_seq_one_letter_code
_entity_poly.pdbx_strand_id
1 'polypeptide(L)'
;MELNSDEEEVPPDDPPICVSDDNRLCTMASLKAVWHGQKLDLFKQAHEGGPAPNSQVVLPEGFQYQHILDYARGDRPLVLNFGSCT
;
A
#
# COMPACT_ATOMS: atom_id res chain seq x y z
N MET A 1 -24.63 13.87 -49.04
CA MET A 1 -24.11 14.96 -48.20
C MET A 1 -23.03 14.35 -47.34
N GLU A 2 -21.79 14.54 -47.75
CA GLU A 2 -20.57 14.23 -47.01
C GLU A 2 -20.28 15.35 -45.99
N LEU A 3 -19.67 15.00 -44.85
CA LEU A 3 -18.78 15.78 -43.96
C LEU A 3 -18.58 14.93 -42.68
N ASN A 4 -17.47 14.19 -42.46
CA ASN A 4 -16.15 14.61 -41.92
C ASN A 4 -16.29 15.55 -40.71
N SER A 5 -15.58 15.45 -39.58
CA SER A 5 -14.56 14.58 -38.99
C SER A 5 -14.50 15.05 -37.53
N ASP A 6 -14.11 14.22 -36.57
CA ASP A 6 -13.13 14.61 -35.54
C ASP A 6 -12.81 13.39 -34.69
N GLU A 7 -11.57 12.98 -34.85
CA GLU A 7 -10.92 11.82 -34.26
C GLU A 7 -10.39 12.28 -32.91
N GLU A 8 -11.09 11.95 -31.82
CA GLU A 8 -10.57 12.20 -30.47
C GLU A 8 -9.63 11.04 -30.10
N GLU A 9 -8.33 11.28 -30.31
CA GLU A 9 -7.23 10.41 -29.86
C GLU A 9 -7.35 10.12 -28.36
N VAL A 10 -7.72 8.88 -28.04
CA VAL A 10 -7.68 8.35 -26.67
C VAL A 10 -6.23 8.01 -26.33
N PRO A 11 -5.62 8.60 -25.28
CA PRO A 11 -4.25 8.32 -24.89
C PRO A 11 -4.06 6.81 -24.55
N PRO A 12 -2.92 6.21 -24.92
CA PRO A 12 -2.79 4.75 -25.06
C PRO A 12 -2.55 3.97 -23.75
N ASP A 13 -2.86 4.51 -22.56
CA ASP A 13 -2.46 3.88 -21.29
C ASP A 13 -3.59 3.42 -20.36
N ASP A 14 -4.87 3.61 -20.71
CA ASP A 14 -5.96 3.03 -19.92
C ASP A 14 -6.60 1.84 -20.66
N PRO A 15 -6.43 0.60 -20.17
CA PRO A 15 -7.14 -0.54 -20.73
C PRO A 15 -8.64 -0.31 -20.55
N PRO A 16 -9.48 -0.66 -21.55
CA PRO A 16 -10.91 -0.53 -21.41
C PRO A 16 -11.38 -1.30 -20.17
N ILE A 17 -12.18 -0.65 -19.32
CA ILE A 17 -12.87 -1.29 -18.20
C ILE A 17 -13.92 -2.23 -18.82
N CYS A 18 -13.45 -3.41 -19.23
CA CYS A 18 -14.29 -4.52 -19.64
C CYS A 18 -14.86 -5.14 -18.36
N VAL A 19 -16.01 -4.62 -17.94
CA VAL A 19 -16.91 -5.33 -17.04
C VAL A 19 -17.45 -6.53 -17.82
N SER A 20 -16.90 -7.70 -17.53
CA SER A 20 -17.46 -8.98 -17.92
C SER A 20 -17.58 -9.79 -16.65
N ASP A 21 -18.82 -10.04 -16.28
CA ASP A 21 -19.28 -10.67 -15.06
C ASP A 21 -18.71 -12.09 -14.86
N ASP A 22 -18.52 -12.43 -13.58
CA ASP A 22 -18.47 -13.77 -12.99
C ASP A 22 -17.27 -14.74 -13.13
N ASN A 23 -16.08 -14.35 -13.62
CA ASN A 23 -14.88 -15.23 -13.45
C ASN A 23 -13.52 -14.55 -13.19
N ARG A 24 -13.47 -13.24 -12.90
CA ARG A 24 -12.17 -12.52 -12.69
C ARG A 24 -11.64 -12.57 -11.25
N LEU A 25 -12.37 -13.21 -10.33
CA LEU A 25 -11.89 -13.46 -8.95
C LEU A 25 -11.01 -14.72 -8.85
N CYS A 26 -11.09 -15.63 -9.83
CA CYS A 26 -10.34 -16.89 -9.87
C CYS A 26 -9.14 -16.84 -10.83
N THR A 27 -8.60 -15.65 -11.11
CA THR A 27 -7.37 -15.53 -11.91
C THR A 27 -6.16 -15.81 -11.02
N MET A 28 -5.11 -16.47 -11.55
CA MET A 28 -3.85 -16.68 -10.81
C MET A 28 -3.25 -15.36 -10.29
N ALA A 29 -3.45 -14.25 -11.01
CA ALA A 29 -3.08 -12.92 -10.57
C ALA A 29 -3.86 -12.48 -9.31
N SER A 30 -5.17 -12.70 -9.26
CA SER A 30 -6.03 -12.43 -8.10
C SER A 30 -5.63 -13.31 -6.90
N LEU A 31 -5.38 -14.60 -7.12
CA LEU A 31 -4.88 -15.50 -6.07
C LEU A 31 -3.49 -15.08 -5.57
N LYS A 32 -2.59 -14.67 -6.48
CA LYS A 32 -1.27 -14.15 -6.13
C LYS A 32 -1.38 -12.86 -5.31
N ALA A 33 -2.30 -11.97 -5.66
CA ALA A 33 -2.55 -10.75 -4.90
C ALA A 33 -3.12 -11.05 -3.51
N VAL A 34 -4.10 -11.94 -3.40
CA VAL A 34 -4.66 -12.39 -2.11
C VAL A 34 -3.58 -13.08 -1.26
N TRP A 35 -2.81 -13.99 -1.85
CA TRP A 35 -1.69 -14.66 -1.18
C TRP A 35 -0.62 -13.67 -0.74
N HIS A 36 -0.29 -12.69 -1.57
CA HIS A 36 0.68 -11.65 -1.25
C HIS A 36 0.16 -10.76 -0.10
N GLY A 37 -1.13 -10.40 -0.11
CA GLY A 37 -1.80 -9.70 0.98
C GLY A 37 -1.74 -10.50 2.29
N GLN A 38 -2.20 -11.75 2.27
CA GLN A 38 -2.17 -12.64 3.44
C GLN A 38 -0.75 -12.88 3.96
N LYS A 39 0.22 -13.08 3.08
CA LYS A 39 1.63 -13.25 3.46
C LYS A 39 2.17 -11.98 4.14
N LEU A 40 1.86 -10.80 3.60
CA LEU A 40 2.25 -9.53 4.24
C LEU A 40 1.56 -9.32 5.58
N ASP A 41 0.31 -9.76 5.72
CA ASP A 41 -0.44 -9.66 6.98
C ASP A 41 0.12 -10.56 8.08
N LEU A 42 0.67 -11.73 7.74
CA LEU A 42 1.39 -12.59 8.68
C LEU A 42 2.65 -11.91 9.25
N PHE A 43 3.34 -11.09 8.46
CA PHE A 43 4.52 -10.35 8.91
C PHE A 43 4.19 -9.06 9.68
N LYS A 44 2.91 -8.65 9.74
CA LYS A 44 2.47 -7.39 10.36
C LYS A 44 2.06 -7.51 11.81
N GLN A 45 1.80 -8.72 12.31
CA GLN A 45 1.34 -8.88 13.69
C GLN A 45 2.49 -8.73 14.67
N ALA A 46 2.67 -7.51 15.18
CA ALA A 46 3.46 -7.27 16.38
C ALA A 46 2.73 -7.93 17.57
N HIS A 47 3.47 -8.64 18.41
CA HIS A 47 2.95 -9.27 19.62
C HIS A 47 3.87 -8.99 20.81
N GLU A 48 3.32 -9.01 22.01
CA GLU A 48 4.09 -8.83 23.25
C GLU A 48 5.17 -9.91 23.38
N GLY A 49 6.35 -9.53 23.88
CA GLY A 49 7.52 -10.40 23.98
C GLY A 49 8.22 -10.70 22.64
N GLY A 50 7.62 -10.34 21.50
CA GLY A 50 8.26 -10.40 20.19
C GLY A 50 9.18 -9.20 19.92
N PRO A 51 10.00 -9.27 18.87
CA PRO A 51 10.79 -8.12 18.45
C PRO A 51 9.88 -6.98 17.97
N ALA A 52 10.15 -5.76 18.44
CA ALA A 52 9.44 -4.57 17.99
C ALA A 52 9.74 -4.30 16.50
N PRO A 53 8.73 -4.11 15.63
CA PRO A 53 8.97 -3.83 14.22
C PRO A 53 9.72 -2.50 14.03
N ASN A 54 10.82 -2.53 13.26
CA ASN A 54 11.55 -1.33 12.90
C ASN A 54 10.99 -0.67 11.63
N SER A 55 9.69 -0.34 11.63
CA SER A 55 9.03 0.23 10.47
C SER A 55 9.48 1.67 10.19
N GLN A 56 9.32 2.08 8.94
CA GLN A 56 9.70 3.42 8.48
C GLN A 56 8.67 4.46 8.93
N VAL A 57 9.16 5.64 9.34
CA VAL A 57 8.40 6.83 9.69
C VAL A 57 8.96 8.04 8.95
N VAL A 58 8.18 9.11 8.86
CA VAL A 58 8.58 10.33 8.17
C VAL A 58 8.62 11.48 9.17
N LEU A 59 9.73 12.23 9.19
CA LEU A 59 9.85 13.43 10.02
C LEU A 59 8.94 14.53 9.46
N PRO A 60 8.22 15.26 10.34
CA PRO A 60 7.43 16.41 9.91
C PRO A 60 8.28 17.49 9.23
N GLU A 61 9.51 17.66 9.68
CA GLU A 61 10.44 18.65 9.13
C GLU A 61 11.26 18.03 8.00
N GLY A 62 11.08 18.53 6.78
CA GLY A 62 11.85 18.10 5.61
C GLY A 62 11.50 16.72 5.05
N PHE A 63 10.44 16.06 5.54
CA PHE A 63 9.96 14.76 5.06
C PHE A 63 11.04 13.68 4.98
N GLN A 64 11.98 13.70 5.93
CA GLN A 64 13.06 12.72 5.97
C GLN A 64 12.55 11.38 6.48
N TYR A 65 12.98 10.31 5.84
CA TYR A 65 12.69 8.95 6.27
C TYR A 65 13.57 8.56 7.45
N GLN A 66 12.94 8.03 8.49
CA GLN A 66 13.58 7.44 9.67
C GLN A 66 12.89 6.12 10.00
N HIS A 67 13.37 5.41 11.01
CA HIS A 67 12.70 4.22 11.53
C HIS A 67 12.28 4.39 13.00
N ILE A 68 11.31 3.58 13.45
CA ILE A 68 10.80 3.63 14.83
C ILE A 68 11.91 3.44 15.86
N LEU A 69 12.82 2.48 15.68
CA LEU A 69 13.85 2.18 16.67
C LEU A 69 14.99 3.20 16.71
N ASP A 70 15.09 4.11 15.73
CA ASP A 70 16.06 5.21 15.76
C ASP A 70 15.77 6.20 16.91
N TYR A 71 14.54 6.18 17.44
CA TYR A 71 14.13 6.97 18.60
C TYR A 71 14.39 6.29 19.94
N ALA A 72 14.80 5.01 19.93
CA ALA A 72 15.17 4.30 21.15
C ALA A 72 16.48 4.86 21.73
N ARG A 73 16.58 4.94 23.06
CA ARG A 73 17.75 5.49 23.75
C ARG A 73 18.29 4.47 24.75
N GLY A 74 19.22 3.63 24.30
CA GLY A 74 19.72 2.51 25.10
C GLY A 74 18.57 1.62 25.57
N ASP A 75 18.57 1.25 26.85
CA ASP A 75 17.56 0.37 27.45
C ASP A 75 16.30 1.12 27.95
N ARG A 76 16.18 2.43 27.68
CA ARG A 76 15.01 3.19 28.09
C ARG A 76 13.79 2.74 27.28
N PRO A 77 12.66 2.40 27.93
CA PRO A 77 11.42 2.08 27.21
C PRO A 77 10.98 3.23 26.32
N LEU A 78 10.69 2.93 25.06
CA LEU A 78 10.10 3.84 24.09
C LEU A 78 8.60 3.57 24.00
N VAL A 79 7.78 4.56 24.34
CA VAL A 79 6.32 4.47 24.26
C VAL A 79 5.84 5.12 22.96
N LEU A 80 5.04 4.39 22.18
CA LEU A 80 4.48 4.87 20.92
C LEU A 80 2.99 5.19 21.10
N ASN A 81 2.55 6.29 20.50
CA ASN A 81 1.14 6.67 20.45
C ASN A 81 0.78 7.05 19.01
N PHE A 82 -0.12 6.28 18.41
CA PHE A 82 -0.59 6.49 17.05
C PHE A 82 -1.98 7.13 17.08
N GLY A 83 -2.18 8.17 16.28
CA GLY A 83 -3.47 8.84 16.15
C GLY A 83 -3.47 9.88 15.02
N SER A 84 -4.65 10.39 14.70
CA SER A 84 -4.86 11.45 13.72
C SER A 84 -5.91 12.44 14.22
N CYS A 85 -5.88 13.67 13.70
CA CYS A 85 -7.02 14.58 13.82
C CYS A 85 -8.10 14.13 12.82
N THR A 86 -9.37 14.34 13.17
CA THR A 86 -10.54 14.18 12.28
C THR A 86 -11.04 15.53 11.80
#